data_AF-W8EYZ2-F1
#
_entry.id   AF-W8EYZ2-F1
#
_cell.length_a   1.000
_cell.length_b   1.000
_cell.length_c   1.000
_cell.angle_alpha   90.00
_cell.angle_beta   90.00
_cell.angle_gamma   90.00
#
_symmetry.space_group_name_H-M   'P 1'
#
loop_
_entity.id
_entity.type
_entity.pdbx_description
1 polymer ?
#
loop_
_entity_poly.entity_id
_entity_poly.type
_entity_poly.pdbx_seq_one_letter_code
_entity_poly.pdbx_strand_id
1 'polypeptide(L)'
;MANEPQINRSGTLLFAKQNDCFVVSEDCHPGFQLWRITKGTLKLLKDVQLQNCFVVSGGWISATTVRIETASLQDMMSGKRVADMKRQFFDVTVR
;
A
#
# COMPACT_ATOMS: atom_id res chain seq x y z
N MET A 1 -15.85 1.92 5.78
CA MET A 1 -15.21 1.77 7.10
C MET A 1 -13.72 1.87 6.88
N ALA A 2 -13.11 2.95 7.38
CA ALA A 2 -11.68 3.18 7.21
C ALA A 2 -10.93 2.10 8.02
N ASN A 3 -9.99 1.42 7.37
CA ASN A 3 -9.10 0.44 7.99
C ASN A 3 -8.07 1.17 8.88
N GLU A 4 -8.51 1.84 9.94
CA GLU A 4 -7.57 2.29 10.97
C GLU A 4 -6.98 1.06 11.65
N PRO A 5 -5.67 0.81 11.50
CA PRO A 5 -5.06 -0.36 12.13
C PRO A 5 -5.04 -0.14 13.64
N GLN A 6 -5.68 -1.03 14.39
CA GLN A 6 -5.67 -0.96 15.85
C GLN A 6 -4.25 -1.17 16.40
N ILE A 7 -3.74 -0.15 17.08
CA ILE A 7 -2.36 -0.06 17.57
C ILE A 7 -2.28 -0.71 18.96
N ASN A 8 -1.96 -2.00 19.01
CA ASN A 8 -1.50 -2.65 20.24
C ASN A 8 0.02 -2.52 20.36
N ARG A 9 0.50 -2.20 21.58
CA ARG A 9 1.86 -1.73 21.97
C ARG A 9 3.05 -2.68 21.69
N SER A 10 2.89 -3.69 20.85
CA SER A 10 3.96 -4.61 20.42
C SER A 10 4.58 -4.15 19.10
N GLY A 11 5.62 -4.86 18.63
CA GLY A 11 6.38 -4.61 17.40
C GLY A 11 5.57 -4.74 16.10
N THR A 12 4.43 -4.05 16.01
CA THR A 12 3.45 -4.19 14.94
C THR A 12 3.95 -3.52 13.66
N LEU A 13 3.85 -4.23 12.54
CA LEU A 13 4.09 -3.66 11.22
C LEU A 13 2.78 -3.05 10.67
N LEU A 14 2.86 -1.84 10.12
CA LEU A 14 1.74 -1.17 9.47
C LEU A 14 1.97 -1.08 7.97
N PHE A 15 0.89 -1.31 7.22
CA PHE A 15 0.82 -1.09 5.79
C PHE A 15 -0.03 0.16 5.53
N ALA A 16 0.56 1.16 4.88
CA ALA A 16 -0.12 2.39 4.48
C ALA A 16 -0.13 2.50 2.95
N LYS A 17 -1.33 2.51 2.36
CA LYS A 17 -1.56 2.78 0.94
C LYS A 17 -1.62 4.30 0.74
N GLN A 18 -0.92 4.84 -0.25
CA GLN A 18 -0.88 6.29 -0.50
C GLN A 18 -1.90 6.78 -1.54
N ASN A 19 -2.74 5.90 -2.11
CA ASN A 19 -3.54 6.23 -3.31
C ASN A 19 -4.87 6.95 -3.04
N ASP A 20 -4.94 7.82 -2.04
CA ASP A 20 -6.10 8.70 -1.87
C ASP A 20 -6.01 9.96 -2.74
N CYS A 21 -4.91 10.14 -3.48
CA CYS A 21 -4.80 11.17 -4.51
C CYS A 21 -5.33 10.66 -5.85
N PHE A 22 -6.47 11.21 -6.26
CA PHE A 22 -7.06 10.97 -7.57
C PHE A 22 -6.33 11.72 -8.72
N VAL A 23 -5.25 12.45 -8.40
CA VAL A 23 -4.42 13.20 -9.34
C VAL A 23 -2.95 12.90 -9.02
N VAL A 24 -2.18 12.47 -10.02
CA VAL A 24 -0.73 12.29 -9.89
C VAL A 24 -0.08 13.66 -9.93
N SER A 25 0.52 14.08 -8.82
CA SER A 25 1.38 15.28 -8.73
C SER A 25 2.75 14.86 -8.20
N GLU A 26 3.74 15.78 -8.26
CA GLU A 26 5.07 15.55 -7.66
C GLU A 26 5.01 15.23 -6.16
N ASP A 27 3.93 15.67 -5.49
CA ASP A 27 3.70 15.42 -4.06
C ASP A 27 2.81 14.20 -3.80
N CYS A 28 2.27 13.55 -4.85
CA CYS A 28 1.43 12.38 -4.69
C CYS A 28 1.60 11.35 -5.82
N HIS A 29 2.55 10.44 -5.60
CA HIS A 29 2.85 9.33 -6.48
C HIS A 29 2.15 8.03 -6.02
N PRO A 30 1.76 7.15 -6.96
CA PRO A 30 1.27 5.83 -6.59
C PRO A 30 2.33 5.05 -5.83
N GLY A 31 1.93 4.43 -4.72
CA GLY A 31 2.89 3.77 -3.86
C GLY A 31 2.30 3.18 -2.60
N PHE A 32 3.19 2.70 -1.75
CA PHE A 32 2.88 2.25 -0.41
C PHE A 32 4.07 2.41 0.53
N GLN A 33 3.76 2.50 1.81
CA GLN A 33 4.76 2.57 2.87
C GLN A 33 4.56 1.43 3.88
N LEU A 34 5.68 0.88 4.33
CA LEU A 34 5.74 -0.11 5.40
C LEU A 34 6.39 0.53 6.62
N TRP A 35 5.68 0.49 7.72
CA TRP A 35 6.11 1.07 8.98
C TRP A 35 6.25 -0.01 10.05
N ARG A 36 7.13 0.22 11.03
CA ARG A 36 7.22 -0.56 12.25
C ARG A 36 6.92 0.33 13.44
N ILE A 37 6.00 -0.09 14.28
CA ILE A 37 5.78 0.53 15.58
C ILE A 37 6.63 -0.24 16.60
N THR A 38 7.42 0.46 17.40
CA THR A 38 8.17 -0.15 18.51
C THR A 38 8.16 0.80 19.69
N LYS A 39 7.62 0.36 20.83
CA LYS A 39 7.52 1.16 22.07
C LYS A 39 6.91 2.55 21.82
N GLY A 40 5.86 2.62 21.00
CA GLY A 40 5.19 3.88 20.66
C GLY A 40 5.92 4.77 19.63
N THR A 41 7.08 4.34 19.13
CA THR A 41 7.79 5.04 18.04
C THR A 41 7.41 4.42 16.70
N LEU A 42 7.07 5.27 15.72
CA LEU A 42 6.84 4.87 14.33
C LEU A 42 8.14 4.99 13.54
N LYS A 43 8.59 3.90 12.91
CA LYS A 43 9.78 3.87 12.05
C LYS A 43 9.41 3.42 10.64
N LEU A 44 9.72 4.23 9.64
CA LEU A 44 9.59 3.83 8.23
C LEU A 44 10.61 2.73 7.92
N LEU A 45 10.13 1.60 7.41
CA LEU A 45 10.97 0.50 6.97
C LEU A 45 11.21 0.54 5.47
N LYS A 46 10.16 0.85 4.70
CA LYS A 46 10.21 0.87 3.24
C LYS A 46 9.20 1.87 2.70
N ASP A 47 9.64 2.67 1.75
CA ASP A 47 8.81 3.49 0.88
C ASP A 47 8.97 2.97 -0.55
N VAL A 48 7.87 2.69 -1.22
CA VAL A 48 7.87 2.15 -2.58
C VAL A 48 7.02 3.01 -3.46
N GLN A 49 7.70 3.69 -4.39
CA GLN A 49 7.07 4.38 -5.49
C GLN A 49 6.85 3.41 -6.66
N LEU A 50 5.64 3.44 -7.21
CA LEU A 50 5.26 2.73 -8.42
C LEU A 50 5.19 3.73 -9.57
N GLN A 51 5.54 3.30 -10.78
CA GLN A 51 5.52 4.21 -11.94
C GLN A 51 4.21 4.09 -12.75
N ASN A 52 3.78 2.87 -13.06
CA ASN A 52 2.66 2.62 -13.98
C ASN A 52 1.49 1.87 -13.33
N CYS A 53 1.52 1.71 -12.01
CA CYS A 53 0.54 0.92 -11.27
C CYS A 53 0.13 1.62 -9.98
N PHE A 54 -1.13 1.43 -9.55
CA PHE A 54 -1.66 1.89 -8.28
C PHE A 54 -1.95 0.70 -7.39
N VAL A 55 -1.76 0.86 -6.09
CA VAL A 55 -2.17 -0.14 -5.11
C VAL A 55 -3.68 -0.11 -4.94
N VAL A 56 -4.34 -1.21 -5.27
CA VAL A 56 -5.77 -1.40 -5.13
C VAL A 56 -6.06 -1.75 -3.67
N SER A 57 -5.40 -2.79 -3.19
CA SER A 57 -5.51 -3.34 -1.85
C SER A 57 -4.15 -3.87 -1.40
N GLY A 58 -3.99 -4.05 -0.09
CA GLY A 58 -2.81 -4.66 0.48
C GLY A 58 -3.11 -5.16 1.88
N GLY A 59 -2.47 -6.27 2.26
CA GLY A 59 -2.69 -6.91 3.55
C GLY A 59 -1.55 -7.82 3.95
N TRP A 60 -1.35 -7.96 5.25
CA TRP A 60 -0.39 -8.90 5.82
C TRP A 60 -0.87 -10.34 5.58
N ILE A 61 -0.01 -11.15 4.97
CA ILE A 61 -0.24 -12.60 4.80
C ILE A 61 0.64 -13.44 5.74
N SER A 62 1.63 -12.80 6.37
CA SER A 62 2.43 -13.35 7.46
C SER A 62 2.97 -12.22 8.33
N ALA A 63 3.69 -12.56 9.42
CA ALA A 63 4.31 -11.57 10.30
C ALA A 63 5.34 -10.67 9.61
N THR A 64 5.90 -11.09 8.47
CA THR A 64 6.94 -10.36 7.74
C THR A 64 6.62 -10.14 6.27
N THR A 65 5.51 -10.65 5.75
CA THR A 65 5.16 -10.54 4.33
C THR A 65 3.81 -9.84 4.13
N VAL A 66 3.82 -8.79 3.30
CA VAL A 66 2.62 -8.11 2.80
C VAL A 66 2.36 -8.57 1.37
N ARG A 67 1.12 -8.96 1.07
CA ARG A 67 0.67 -9.12 -0.31
C ARG A 67 0.03 -7.81 -0.78
N ILE A 68 0.50 -7.33 -1.92
CA ILE A 68 0.01 -6.11 -2.55
C ILE A 68 -0.72 -6.49 -3.82
N GLU A 69 -1.91 -5.92 -4.00
CA GLU A 69 -2.67 -5.98 -5.24
C GLU A 69 -2.55 -4.63 -5.95
N THR A 70 -2.13 -4.66 -7.21
CA THR A 70 -2.02 -3.46 -8.05
C THR A 70 -2.85 -3.55 -9.31
N ALA A 71 -3.16 -2.38 -9.87
CA ALA A 71 -3.78 -2.21 -11.18
C ALA A 71 -3.07 -1.14 -11.99
N SER A 72 -3.17 -1.22 -13.32
CA SER A 72 -2.55 -0.25 -14.23
C SER A 72 -3.11 1.15 -14.04
N LEU A 73 -2.23 2.16 -14.05
CA LEU A 73 -2.59 3.57 -14.09
C LEU A 73 -3.48 3.88 -15.30
N GLN A 74 -3.21 3.28 -16.46
CA GLN A 74 -3.99 3.49 -17.67
C GLN A 74 -5.43 2.99 -17.51
N ASP A 75 -5.62 1.82 -16.89
CA ASP A 75 -6.95 1.27 -16.61
C ASP A 75 -7.72 2.20 -15.66
N MET A 76 -7.04 2.73 -14.63
CA MET A 76 -7.63 3.68 -13.68
C MET A 76 -8.02 5.00 -14.34
N MET A 77 -7.13 5.61 -15.13
CA MET A 77 -7.41 6.87 -15.83
C MET A 77 -8.48 6.73 -16.91
N SER A 78 -8.61 5.54 -17.51
CA SER A 78 -9.66 5.27 -18.50
C SER A 78 -11.07 5.17 -17.91
N GLY A 79 -11.21 5.29 -16.58
CA GLY A 79 -12.50 5.22 -15.90
C GLY A 79 -13.11 3.83 -15.85
N LYS A 80 -12.33 2.77 -16.14
CA LYS A 80 -12.77 1.39 -15.94
C LYS A 80 -13.19 1.19 -14.50
N ARG A 81 -14.24 0.39 -14.28
CA ARG A 81 -14.61 0.00 -12.92
C ARG A 81 -13.46 -0.79 -12.33
N VAL A 82 -13.28 -0.63 -11.03
CA VAL A 82 -12.23 -1.32 -10.26
C VAL A 82 -12.25 -2.84 -10.52
N ALA A 83 -13.42 -3.45 -10.71
CA ALA A 83 -13.56 -4.88 -11.02
C ALA A 83 -13.03 -5.31 -12.41
N ASP A 84 -12.95 -4.38 -13.36
CA ASP A 84 -12.57 -4.66 -14.75
C ASP A 84 -11.08 -4.36 -15.03
N MET A 85 -10.34 -3.88 -14.03
CA MET A 85 -8.93 -3.57 -14.16
C MET A 85 -8.07 -4.82 -14.07
N LYS A 86 -7.03 -4.92 -14.89
CA LYS A 86 -6.10 -6.06 -14.81
C LYS A 86 -5.30 -5.99 -13.51
N ARG A 87 -5.45 -7.02 -12.66
CA ARG A 87 -4.78 -7.10 -11.36
C ARG A 87 -3.46 -7.84 -11.41
N GLN A 88 -2.49 -7.33 -10.66
CA GLN A 88 -1.22 -7.99 -10.42
C GLN A 88 -0.97 -8.08 -8.92
N PHE A 89 -0.48 -9.23 -8.48
CA PHE A 89 -0.14 -9.50 -7.09
C PHE A 89 1.36 -9.61 -6.94
N PHE A 90 1.89 -9.05 -5.86
CA PHE A 90 3.28 -9.27 -5.46
C PHE A 90 3.42 -9.30 -3.94
N ASP A 91 4.37 -10.10 -3.49
CA ASP A 91 4.66 -10.30 -2.07
C ASP A 91 5.91 -9.52 -1.68
N VAL A 92 5.80 -8.72 -0.63
CA VAL A 92 6.88 -7.89 -0.10
C VAL A 92 7.25 -8.42 1.27
N THR A 93 8.42 -9.07 1.34
CA THR A 93 8.99 -9.55 2.62
C THR A 93 9.87 -8.49 3.25
N VAL A 94 9.60 -8.18 4.50
CA VAL A 94 10.37 -7.31 5.38
C VAL A 94 11.40 -8.18 6.12
N ARG A 95 12.69 -7.90 5.94
CA ARG A 95 13.79 -8.52 6.70
C ARG A 95 14.16 -7.66 7.91
#